data_AF-A0AAW1IW28-F1
#
_entry.id   AF-A0AAW1IW28-F1
#
_cell.length_a   1.000
_cell.length_b   1.000
_cell.length_c   1.000
_cell.angle_alpha   90.00
_cell.angle_beta   90.00
_cell.angle_gamma   90.00
#
_symmetry.space_group_name_H-M   'P 1'
#
loop_
_entity.id
_entity.type
_entity.pdbx_description
1 polymer ?
#
loop_
_entity_poly.entity_id
_entity_poly.type
_entity_poly.pdbx_seq_one_letter_code
_entity_poly.pdbx_strand_id
1 'polypeptide(L)'
;MQYADDATLLCRGSNDQQLEERGHAMLPEDKAWFVANKLLLNEEKTNELVFTSPRNKTPKSAGSVKLLGTILDTRLTWSDEVGCPFKKVIFCTLCHPKNSLNPEQRNSTRVTYSIQLWGESTHANNIFVLQKKALRAIEEVP
;
A
#
# COMPACT_ATOMS: atom_id res chain seq x y z
N MET A 1 2.44 -9.84 7.68
CA MET A 1 2.56 -10.26 6.26
C MET A 1 4.04 -10.24 5.90
N GLN A 2 4.55 -11.18 5.10
CA GLN A 2 5.97 -11.22 4.73
C GLN A 2 6.10 -11.28 3.21
N TYR A 3 6.94 -10.42 2.65
CA TYR A 3 7.25 -10.41 1.22
C TYR A 3 8.75 -10.18 1.04
N ALA A 4 9.48 -11.18 0.56
CA ALA A 4 10.94 -11.16 0.53
C ALA A 4 11.53 -10.78 1.90
N ASP A 5 12.32 -9.71 1.96
CA ASP A 5 12.91 -9.15 3.17
C ASP A 5 12.00 -8.14 3.89
N ASP A 6 10.92 -7.67 3.25
CA ASP A 6 9.95 -6.79 3.88
C ASP A 6 9.06 -7.58 4.85
N ALA A 7 9.08 -7.18 6.13
CA ALA A 7 8.23 -7.71 7.18
C ALA A 7 7.23 -6.67 7.65
N THR A 8 5.96 -7.04 7.76
CA THR A 8 4.91 -6.20 8.33
C THR A 8 4.38 -6.82 9.61
N LEU A 9 4.60 -6.11 10.72
CA LEU A 9 4.12 -6.42 12.05
C LEU A 9 2.76 -5.74 12.27
N LEU A 10 1.79 -6.47 12.80
CA LEU A 10 0.43 -5.98 13.03
C LEU A 10 0.04 -6.21 14.49
N CYS A 11 -0.34 -5.13 15.16
CA CYS A 11 -0.88 -5.17 16.51
C CYS A 11 -2.30 -4.59 16.54
N ARG A 12 -3.07 -5.00 17.55
CA ARG A 12 -4.44 -4.50 17.80
C ARG A 12 -4.62 -4.23 19.28
N GLY A 13 -5.16 -3.06 19.59
CA GLY A 13 -5.63 -2.66 20.92
C GLY A 13 -7.12 -2.30 20.87
N SER A 14 -7.83 -2.48 21.98
CA SER A 14 -9.23 -2.05 22.10
C SER A 14 -9.37 -0.55 22.40
N ASN A 15 -8.28 0.06 22.88
CA ASN A 15 -8.14 1.50 23.12
C ASN A 15 -6.71 1.93 22.76
N ASP A 16 -6.50 3.24 22.63
CA ASP A 16 -5.22 3.79 22.17
C ASP A 16 -4.07 3.42 23.12
N GLN A 17 -4.32 3.40 24.43
CA GLN A 17 -3.31 3.06 25.43
C GLN A 17 -2.84 1.60 25.28
N GLN A 18 -3.77 0.65 25.16
CA GLN A 18 -3.42 -0.76 24.93
C GLN A 18 -2.70 -0.97 23.59
N LEU A 19 -3.04 -0.16 22.57
CA LEU A 19 -2.37 -0.25 21.28
C LEU A 19 -0.91 0.22 21.38
N GLU A 20 -0.67 1.35 22.03
CA GLU A 20 0.67 1.89 22.26
C GLU A 20 1.51 0.94 23.12
N GLU A 21 0.96 0.44 24.24
CA GLU A 21 1.65 -0.53 25.10
C GLU A 21 2.03 -1.81 24.34
N ARG A 22 1.12 -2.33 23.50
CA ARG A 22 1.38 -3.52 22.68
C ARG A 22 2.38 -3.24 21.56
N GLY A 23 2.31 -2.09 20.89
CA GLY A 23 3.26 -1.70 19.86
C GLY A 23 4.68 -1.59 20.43
N HIS A 24 4.82 -0.94 21.58
CA HIS A 24 6.10 -0.81 22.29
C HIS A 24 6.66 -2.13 22.80
N ALA A 25 5.80 -3.07 23.24
CA ALA A 25 6.23 -4.40 23.68
C ALA A 25 6.60 -5.32 22.50
N MET A 26 5.95 -5.16 21.34
CA MET A 26 6.14 -6.02 20.17
C MET A 26 7.51 -5.84 19.52
N LEU A 27 7.98 -4.59 19.37
CA LEU A 27 9.25 -4.30 18.68
C LEU A 27 10.49 -4.98 19.33
N PRO A 28 10.69 -4.93 20.67
CA PRO A 28 11.80 -5.62 21.32
C PRO A 28 11.74 -7.15 21.18
N GLU A 29 10.54 -7.74 21.29
CA GLU A 29 10.34 -9.19 21.15
C GLU A 29 10.68 -9.66 19.74
N ASP A 30 10.18 -8.95 18.73
CA ASP A 30 10.45 -9.27 17.34
C ASP A 30 11.93 -9.06 17.00
N LYS A 31 12.57 -8.01 17.53
CA LYS A 31 14.01 -7.78 17.38
C LYS A 31 14.83 -8.93 17.97
N ALA A 32 14.46 -9.42 19.16
CA ALA A 32 15.13 -10.57 19.77
C ALA A 32 14.96 -11.82 18.91
N TRP A 33 13.78 -12.02 18.33
CA TRP A 33 13.52 -13.12 17.39
C TRP A 33 14.37 -13.00 16.11
N PHE A 34 14.47 -11.81 15.51
CA PHE A 34 15.33 -11.58 14.34
C PHE A 34 16.78 -11.89 14.65
N VAL A 35 17.32 -11.40 15.77
CA VAL A 35 18.71 -11.63 16.17
C VAL A 35 18.98 -13.10 16.44
N ALA A 36 18.06 -13.82 17.11
CA ALA A 36 18.17 -15.27 17.33
C ALA A 36 18.26 -16.06 16.00
N ASN A 37 17.63 -15.55 14.94
CA ASN A 37 17.65 -16.11 13.61
C ASN A 37 18.75 -15.51 12.70
N LYS A 38 19.70 -14.75 13.25
CA LYS A 38 20.79 -14.07 12.51
C LYS A 38 20.28 -13.08 11.45
N LEU A 39 19.12 -12.48 11.69
CA LEU A 39 18.53 -11.42 10.90
C LEU A 39 18.73 -10.07 11.60
N LEU A 40 19.01 -9.03 10.82
CA LEU A 40 19.14 -7.66 11.29
C LEU A 40 17.90 -6.87 10.89
N LEU A 41 17.22 -6.29 11.86
CA LEU A 41 16.13 -5.36 11.60
C LEU A 41 16.71 -4.01 11.15
N ASN A 42 16.26 -3.50 10.00
CA ASN A 42 16.63 -2.18 9.54
C ASN A 42 15.74 -1.13 10.21
N GLU A 43 16.19 -0.59 11.34
CA GLU A 43 15.45 0.39 12.12
C GLU A 43 15.18 1.69 11.33
N GLU A 44 16.11 2.12 10.48
CA GLU A 44 15.93 3.33 9.64
C GLU A 44 14.80 3.18 8.62
N LYS A 45 14.56 1.95 8.13
CA LYS A 45 13.47 1.64 7.19
C LYS A 45 12.19 1.19 7.88
N THR A 46 12.22 0.92 9.18
CA THR A 46 11.06 0.46 9.94
C THR A 46 10.14 1.66 10.18
N ASN A 47 8.93 1.59 9.64
CA ASN A 47 7.93 2.65 9.75
C ASN A 47 6.74 2.16 10.57
N GLU A 48 6.18 3.03 11.40
CA GLU A 48 4.98 2.78 12.18
C GLU A 48 3.79 3.50 11.55
N LEU A 49 2.68 2.78 11.36
CA LEU A 49 1.42 3.34 10.89
C LEU A 49 0.27 2.81 11.74
N VAL A 50 -0.42 3.73 12.43
CA VAL A 50 -1.59 3.40 13.24
C VAL A 50 -2.85 3.60 12.42
N PHE A 51 -3.64 2.54 12.24
CA PHE A 51 -4.95 2.66 11.61
C PHE A 51 -6.01 3.08 12.63
N THR A 52 -6.79 4.10 12.29
CA THR A 52 -7.88 4.57 13.16
C THR A 52 -9.23 4.44 12.45
N SER A 53 -10.27 4.14 13.24
CA SER A 53 -11.63 4.13 12.73
C SER A 53 -12.00 5.50 12.16
N PRO A 54 -12.70 5.59 11.00
CA PRO A 54 -13.17 6.85 10.45
C PRO A 54 -14.04 7.67 11.42
N ARG A 55 -14.64 7.00 12.41
CA ARG A 55 -15.45 7.63 13.48
C ARG A 55 -14.60 8.37 14.53
N ASN A 56 -13.31 8.07 14.64
CA ASN A 56 -12.39 8.82 15.49
C ASN A 56 -11.94 10.08 14.74
N LYS A 57 -12.37 11.24 15.26
CA LYS A 57 -12.17 12.54 14.59
C LYS A 57 -10.72 13.03 14.63
N THR A 58 -9.94 12.56 15.60
CA THR A 58 -8.55 12.98 15.83
C THR A 58 -7.60 11.78 15.68
N PRO A 59 -7.06 11.52 14.48
CA PRO A 59 -5.95 10.59 14.35
C PRO A 59 -4.75 11.16 15.10
N LYS A 60 -4.18 10.38 16.03
CA LYS A 60 -2.99 10.79 16.81
C LYS A 60 -1.76 10.99 15.91
N SER A 61 -1.72 10.32 14.76
CA SER A 61 -0.67 10.47 13.77
C SER A 61 -1.32 10.52 12.38
N ALA A 62 -1.15 11.64 11.67
CA ALA A 62 -1.47 11.73 10.26
C ALA A 62 -0.20 11.38 9.49
N GLY A 63 -0.15 10.17 8.94
CA GLY A 63 1.02 9.66 8.25
C GLY A 63 0.65 8.76 7.09
N SER A 64 1.56 8.65 6.13
CA SER A 64 1.46 7.67 5.06
C SER A 64 2.76 6.88 4.94
N VAL A 65 2.64 5.58 4.68
CA VAL A 65 3.75 4.65 4.55
C VAL A 65 3.64 3.93 3.23
N LYS A 66 4.76 3.79 2.51
CA LYS A 66 4.81 3.01 1.29
C LYS A 66 5.03 1.54 1.62
N LEU A 67 4.05 0.68 1.30
CA LEU A 67 4.12 -0.77 1.46
C LEU A 67 3.95 -1.44 0.09
N LEU A 68 4.94 -2.24 -0.33
CA LEU A 68 4.91 -3.03 -1.58
C LEU A 68 4.57 -2.22 -2.86
N GLY A 69 4.91 -0.93 -2.85
CA GLY A 69 4.65 -0.02 -3.97
C GLY A 69 3.31 0.72 -3.91
N THR A 70 2.51 0.53 -2.86
CA THR A 70 1.29 1.29 -2.59
C THR A 70 1.45 2.16 -1.36
N ILE A 71 0.94 3.39 -1.40
CA ILE A 71 0.93 4.31 -0.26
C ILE A 71 -0.30 4.02 0.61
N LEU A 72 -0.06 3.63 1.87
CA LEU A 72 -1.07 3.44 2.91
C LEU A 72 -1.18 4.70 3.75
N ASP A 73 -2.39 5.21 3.94
CA ASP A 73 -2.68 6.30 4.85
C ASP A 73 -3.38 5.81 6.12
N THR A 74 -3.28 6.57 7.21
CA THR A 74 -3.88 6.28 8.53
C THR A 74 -5.37 5.94 8.47
N ARG A 75 -6.10 6.49 7.49
CA ARG A 75 -7.55 6.34 7.33
C ARG A 75 -7.93 5.40 6.17
N LEU A 76 -6.96 4.81 5.47
CA LEU A 76 -7.18 4.01 4.26
C LEU A 76 -8.11 4.72 3.26
N THR A 77 -7.91 6.04 3.10
CA THR A 77 -8.61 6.89 2.13
C THR A 77 -7.97 6.85 0.75
N TRP A 78 -6.71 6.42 0.67
CA TRP A 78 -5.93 6.25 -0.57
C TRP A 78 -5.75 7.53 -1.38
N SER A 79 -5.95 8.71 -0.77
CA SER A 79 -5.91 10.01 -1.46
C SER A 79 -4.55 10.27 -2.12
N ASP A 80 -3.46 9.90 -1.43
CA ASP A 80 -2.09 10.16 -1.87
C ASP A 80 -1.69 9.25 -3.04
N GLU A 81 -2.16 8.00 -3.02
CA GLU A 81 -1.94 7.02 -4.09
C GLU A 81 -2.66 7.47 -5.38
N VAL A 82 -3.91 7.94 -5.27
CA VAL A 82 -4.76 8.34 -6.41
C VAL A 82 -4.20 9.58 -7.13
N GLY A 83 -3.45 10.44 -6.43
CA GLY A 83 -3.01 11.74 -6.94
C GLY A 83 -1.99 11.69 -8.09
N CYS A 84 -0.86 11.00 -7.90
CA CYS A 84 0.33 11.16 -8.75
C CYS A 84 1.02 9.85 -9.19
N PRO A 85 1.26 8.85 -8.30
CA PRO A 85 1.97 7.63 -8.71
C PRO A 85 1.12 6.73 -9.61
N PHE A 86 -0.17 6.58 -9.30
CA PHE A 86 -1.05 5.65 -10.01
C PHE A 86 -1.31 6.05 -11.47
N LYS A 87 -1.34 7.36 -11.76
CA LYS A 87 -1.44 7.87 -13.14
C LYS A 87 -0.25 7.45 -13.99
N LYS A 88 0.96 7.54 -13.42
CA LYS A 88 2.20 7.11 -14.09
C LYS A 88 2.26 5.59 -14.22
N VAL A 89 1.84 4.84 -13.21
CA VAL A 89 1.79 3.37 -13.30
C VAL A 89 0.79 2.94 -14.35
N ILE A 90 -0.46 3.38 -14.33
CA ILE A 90 -1.46 3.06 -15.36
C ILE A 90 -0.95 3.47 -16.74
N PHE A 91 -0.44 4.69 -16.91
CA PHE A 91 0.06 5.16 -18.19
C PHE A 91 1.28 4.37 -18.68
N CYS A 92 2.27 4.10 -17.84
CA CYS A 92 3.43 3.30 -18.25
C CYS A 92 3.07 1.82 -18.48
N THR A 93 2.11 1.28 -17.72
CA THR A 93 1.71 -0.13 -17.76
C THR A 93 0.81 -0.42 -18.97
N LEU A 94 -0.05 0.53 -19.34
CA LEU A 94 -0.95 0.43 -20.48
C LEU A 94 -0.31 0.98 -21.77
N CYS A 95 0.46 2.07 -21.71
CA CYS A 95 0.99 2.76 -22.90
C CYS A 95 2.43 2.38 -23.30
N HIS A 96 3.11 1.44 -22.63
CA HIS A 96 4.35 0.83 -23.15
C HIS A 96 4.13 -0.60 -23.69
N PRO A 97 3.60 -0.75 -24.92
CA PRO A 97 3.57 -2.03 -25.62
C PRO A 97 4.86 -2.23 -26.44
N LYS A 98 6.04 -2.03 -25.84
CA LYS A 98 7.30 -2.26 -26.58
C LYS A 98 8.01 -3.52 -26.09
N ASN A 99 7.81 -4.59 -26.87
CA ASN A 99 8.72 -5.73 -27.03
C ASN A 99 9.08 -6.54 -25.78
N SER A 100 8.10 -7.10 -25.07
CA SER A 100 8.40 -8.34 -24.32
C SER A 100 7.17 -9.23 -24.20
N LEU A 101 7.45 -10.53 -24.28
CA LEU A 101 6.53 -11.66 -24.22
C LEU A 101 5.39 -11.44 -23.20
N ASN A 102 4.14 -11.49 -23.67
CA ASN A 102 2.87 -11.42 -22.93
C ASN A 102 2.71 -10.25 -21.93
N PRO A 103 2.49 -9.01 -22.42
CA PRO A 103 2.26 -7.83 -21.57
C PRO A 103 1.00 -7.94 -20.70
N GLU A 104 0.00 -8.72 -21.10
CA GLU A 104 -1.26 -8.89 -20.34
C GLU A 104 -1.03 -9.58 -18.98
N GLN A 105 -0.09 -10.53 -18.88
CA GLN A 105 0.10 -11.34 -17.67
C GLN A 105 0.93 -10.64 -16.59
N ARG A 106 1.94 -9.85 -16.97
CA ARG A 106 2.88 -9.22 -16.02
C ARG A 106 2.31 -7.97 -15.35
N ASN A 107 1.46 -7.25 -16.07
CA ASN A 107 0.96 -5.94 -15.69
C ASN A 107 -0.41 -5.98 -15.01
N SER A 108 -1.18 -7.04 -15.30
CA SER A 108 -2.45 -7.32 -14.63
C SER A 108 -2.24 -7.53 -13.13
N THR A 109 -1.20 -8.25 -12.71
CA THR A 109 -0.99 -8.58 -11.28
C THR A 109 -0.86 -7.37 -10.35
N ARG A 110 -0.12 -6.32 -10.75
CA ARG A 110 0.03 -5.09 -9.95
C ARG A 110 -1.28 -4.32 -9.86
N VAL A 111 -1.97 -4.15 -10.99
CA VAL A 111 -3.23 -3.41 -11.02
C VAL A 111 -4.32 -4.19 -10.29
N THR A 112 -4.39 -5.51 -10.45
CA THR A 112 -5.32 -6.39 -9.73
C THR A 112 -5.07 -6.38 -8.24
N TYR A 113 -3.82 -6.47 -7.78
CA TYR A 113 -3.46 -6.34 -6.36
C TYR A 113 -3.89 -4.99 -5.80
N SER A 114 -3.58 -3.92 -6.52
CA SER A 114 -3.95 -2.56 -6.14
C SER A 114 -5.47 -2.37 -6.08
N ILE A 115 -6.23 -2.89 -7.04
CA ILE A 115 -7.70 -2.86 -7.04
C ILE A 115 -8.27 -3.67 -5.87
N GLN A 116 -7.72 -4.84 -5.54
CA GLN A 116 -8.15 -5.59 -4.35
C GLN A 116 -7.92 -4.81 -3.05
N LEU A 117 -6.92 -3.92 -3.04
CA LEU A 117 -6.55 -3.16 -1.86
C LEU A 117 -7.35 -1.85 -1.70
N TRP A 118 -7.51 -1.06 -2.75
CA TRP A 118 -8.20 0.25 -2.71
C TRP A 118 -9.48 0.33 -3.55
N GLY A 119 -9.92 -0.73 -4.22
CA GLY A 119 -11.04 -0.71 -5.16
C GLY A 119 -12.38 -0.25 -4.54
N GLU A 120 -12.55 -0.45 -3.24
CA GLU A 120 -13.71 0.00 -2.45
C GLU A 120 -13.59 1.44 -1.93
N SER A 121 -12.50 2.14 -2.24
CA SER A 121 -12.29 3.52 -1.81
C SER A 121 -13.17 4.50 -2.59
N THR A 122 -13.54 5.62 -1.96
CA THR A 122 -14.30 6.70 -2.61
C THR A 122 -13.56 7.31 -3.80
N HIS A 123 -12.23 7.24 -3.80
CA HIS A 123 -11.37 7.76 -4.85
C HIS A 123 -11.10 6.75 -5.98
N ALA A 124 -11.51 5.49 -5.83
CA ALA A 124 -11.32 4.43 -6.83
C ALA A 124 -11.98 4.76 -8.17
N ASN A 125 -13.13 5.44 -8.15
CA ASN A 125 -13.87 5.80 -9.36
C ASN A 125 -13.03 6.69 -10.30
N ASN A 126 -12.26 7.64 -9.74
CA ASN A 126 -11.37 8.50 -10.52
C ASN A 126 -10.30 7.66 -11.25
N ILE A 127 -9.81 6.60 -10.61
CA ILE A 127 -8.84 5.68 -11.19
C ILE A 127 -9.49 4.84 -12.31
N PHE A 128 -10.68 4.28 -12.08
CA PHE A 128 -11.40 3.50 -13.10
C PHE A 128 -11.72 4.34 -14.35
N VAL A 129 -12.05 5.63 -14.19
CA VAL A 129 -12.22 6.55 -15.33
C VAL A 129 -10.92 6.71 -16.11
N LEU A 130 -9.78 6.85 -15.42
CA LEU A 130 -8.47 6.97 -16.07
C LEU A 130 -8.04 5.67 -16.76
N GLN A 131 -8.30 4.52 -16.16
CA GLN A 131 -8.05 3.21 -16.79
C GLN A 131 -8.87 3.05 -18.07
N LYS A 132 -10.17 3.37 -18.05
CA LYS A 132 -11.03 3.34 -19.25
C LYS A 132 -10.57 4.34 -20.32
N LYS A 133 -10.06 5.51 -19.93
CA LYS A 133 -9.48 6.48 -20.87
C LYS A 133 -8.20 5.93 -21.52
N ALA A 134 -7.33 5.29 -20.75
CA ALA A 134 -6.11 4.70 -21.27
C ALA A 134 -6.38 3.50 -22.18
N LEU A 135 -7.35 2.63 -21.84
CA LEU A 135 -7.78 1.54 -22.71
C LEU A 135 -8.32 2.04 -24.05
N ARG A 136 -9.18 3.07 -24.04
CA ARG A 136 -9.67 3.72 -25.28
C ARG A 136 -8.53 4.28 -26.13
N ALA A 137 -7.54 4.89 -25.50
CA ALA A 137 -6.36 5.42 -26.22
C ALA A 137 -5.51 4.31 -26.87
N ILE A 138 -5.54 3.07 -26.35
CA ILE A 138 -4.81 1.92 -26.91
C ILE A 138 -5.60 1.23 -28.01
N GLU A 139 -6.91 1.12 -27.86
CA GLU A 139 -7.79 0.56 -28.89
C GLU A 139 -8.00 1.52 -30.07
N GLU A 140 -7.49 2.75 -30.02
CA GLU A 140 -7.75 3.83 -31.00
C GLU A 140 -9.26 4.09 -31.23
N VAL A 141 -10.11 3.73 -30.25
CA VAL A 141 -11.55 3.93 -30.31
C VAL A 141 -11.91 5.20 -29.50
N PRO A 142 -12.67 6.15 -30.09
CA PRO A 142 -13.03 7.42 -29.43
C PRO A 142 -13.82 7.26 -28.11
#